data_AF-A0A450XGW8-F1
#
_entry.id   AF-A0A450XGW8-F1
#
_cell.length_a   1.000
_cell.length_b   1.000
_cell.length_c   1.000
_cell.angle_alpha   90.00
_cell.angle_beta   90.00
_cell.angle_gamma   90.00
#
_symmetry.space_group_name_H-M   'P 1'
#
loop_
_entity.id
_entity.type
_entity.pdbx_description
1 polymer ?
#
loop_
_entity_poly.entity_id
_entity_poly.type
_entity_poly.pdbx_seq_one_letter_code
_entity_poly.pdbx_strand_id
1 'polypeptide(L)' 'MYVSIDFGASWIKAKLEQPKNRYAWQRWNARIEFPSAGYYEVWARATDDVGRMQPFAIAWNPKGYMNNSMHRIAVFVA' A
#
# COMPACT_ATOMS: atom_id res chain seq x y z
N MET A 1 4.33 -7.15 1.55
CA MET A 1 3.17 -6.24 1.57
C MET A 1 3.17 -5.48 2.89
N TYR A 2 3.04 -4.17 2.81
CA TYR A 2 3.06 -3.28 3.98
C TYR A 2 1.99 -2.21 3.84
N VAL A 3 1.51 -1.73 4.99
CA VAL A 3 0.61 -0.59 5.10
C VAL A 3 1.21 0.49 6.00
N SER A 4 0.84 1.73 5.77
CA SER A 4 1.24 2.88 6.58
C SER A 4 -0.02 3.67 6.96
N ILE A 5 0.01 4.28 8.13
CA ILE A 5 -1.03 5.23 8.60
C ILE A 5 -0.47 6.62 8.92
N ASP A 6 0.82 6.84 8.67
CA ASP A 6 1.55 8.07 8.99
C ASP A 6 2.28 8.63 7.76
N PHE A 7 1.59 8.59 6.61
CA PHE A 7 2.08 9.12 5.33
C PHE A 7 3.40 8.50 4.84
N GLY A 8 3.66 7.25 5.23
CA GLY A 8 4.81 6.46 4.79
C GLY A 8 6.04 6.58 5.67
N ALA A 9 5.92 7.24 6.84
CA ALA A 9 7.02 7.38 7.79
C ALA A 9 7.35 6.05 8.48
N SER A 10 6.35 5.24 8.81
CA SER A 10 6.51 3.88 9.35
C SER A 10 5.63 2.87 8.61
N TRP A 11 5.98 1.58 8.70
CA TRP A 11 5.34 0.53 7.91
C TRP A 11 4.97 -0.68 8.78
N ILE A 12 3.69 -1.05 8.71
CA ILE A 12 3.11 -2.21 9.37
C ILE A 12 3.06 -3.36 8.36
N LYS A 13 3.58 -4.53 8.75
CA LYS A 13 3.57 -5.72 7.88
C LYS A 13 2.15 -6.27 7.76
N ALA A 14 1.66 -6.39 6.53
CA ALA A 14 0.37 -7.01 6.25
C ALA A 14 0.51 -8.53 6.10
N LYS A 15 -0.56 -9.28 6.40
CA LYS A 15 -0.64 -10.71 6.11
C LYS A 15 -0.89 -10.89 4.62
N LEU A 16 0.07 -11.50 3.93
CA LEU A 16 0.00 -11.83 2.51
C LEU A 16 -0.40 -13.29 2.34
N GLU A 17 -1.44 -13.55 1.58
CA GLU A 17 -1.89 -14.91 1.27
C GLU A 17 -1.09 -15.50 0.11
N GLN A 18 -1.03 -16.84 0.06
CA GLN A 18 -0.38 -17.53 -1.05
C GLN A 18 -1.13 -17.25 -2.36
N PRO A 19 -0.42 -17.05 -3.48
CA PRO A 19 -1.07 -16.89 -4.77
C PRO A 19 -1.63 -18.23 -5.25
N LYS A 20 -2.67 -18.20 -6.08
CA LYS A 20 -3.19 -19.41 -6.74
C LYS A 20 -2.19 -20.01 -7.74
N ASN A 21 -1.34 -19.17 -8.33
CA ASN A 21 -0.23 -19.53 -9.22
C ASN A 21 0.72 -18.33 -9.37
N ARG A 22 1.89 -18.52 -9.99
CA ARG A 22 2.93 -17.48 -10.12
C ARG A 22 2.51 -16.17 -10.82
N TYR A 23 1.42 -16.18 -11.58
CA TYR A 23 0.92 -15.01 -12.32
C TYR A 23 -0.33 -14.40 -11.71
N ALA A 24 -0.84 -14.98 -10.62
CA ALA A 24 -2.01 -14.47 -9.92
C ALA A 24 -1.61 -13.32 -8.99
N TRP A 25 -2.53 -12.35 -8.85
CA TRP A 25 -2.49 -11.45 -7.71
C TRP A 25 -2.47 -12.20 -6.37
N GLN A 26 -1.87 -11.59 -5.36
CA GLN A 26 -1.93 -12.08 -3.99
C GLN A 26 -2.90 -11.22 -3.19
N ARG A 27 -3.82 -11.89 -2.50
CA ARG A 27 -4.67 -11.23 -1.51
C ARG A 27 -3.85 -10.92 -0.27
N TRP A 28 -4.21 -9.84 0.39
CA TRP A 28 -3.60 -9.47 1.66
C TRP A 28 -4.62 -8.77 2.54
N ASN A 29 -4.37 -8.79 3.84
CA ASN A 29 -5.13 -8.06 4.84
C ASN A 29 -4.20 -7.54 5.93
N ALA A 30 -4.62 -6.46 6.58
CA ALA A 30 -3.94 -5.90 7.75
C ALA A 30 -5.00 -5.49 8.76
N ARG A 31 -4.73 -5.76 10.05
CA ARG A 31 -5.48 -5.17 11.16
C ARG A 31 -4.69 -3.96 11.65
N ILE A 32 -5.33 -2.81 11.66
CA ILE A 32 -4.72 -1.52 12.00
C ILE A 32 -5.47 -0.98 13.20
N GLU A 33 -4.73 -0.52 14.20
CA GLU A 33 -5.26 0.24 15.33
C GLU A 33 -4.81 1.69 15.15
N PHE A 34 -5.76 2.62 15.20
CA PHE A 34 -5.48 4.04 15.11
C PHE A 34 -5.28 4.62 16.51
N PRO A 35 -4.24 5.44 16.73
CA PRO A 35 -3.91 5.92 18.08
C PRO A 35 -4.92 6.93 18.64
N SER A 36 -5.64 7.64 17.77
CA SER A 36 -6.70 8.59 18.15
C SER A 36 -7.72 8.75 17.03
N ALA A 37 -8.89 9.32 17.36
CA ALA A 37 -9.81 9.83 16.35
C ALA A 37 -9.15 10.93 15.49
N GLY A 38 -9.61 11.08 14.26
CA GLY A 38 -9.10 12.09 13.32
C GLY A 38 -8.88 11.57 11.90
N TYR A 39 -8.25 12.42 11.08
CA TYR A 39 -7.92 12.12 9.70
C TYR A 39 -6.66 11.25 9.59
N TYR A 40 -6.73 10.23 8.74
CA TYR A 40 -5.59 9.41 8.37
C TYR A 40 -5.61 9.12 6.87
N GLU A 41 -4.44 8.76 6.34
CA GLU A 41 -4.35 8.07 5.06
C GLU A 41 -3.79 6.68 5.27
N VAL A 42 -4.51 5.66 4.79
CA VAL A 42 -4.00 4.30 4.75
C VAL A 42 -3.30 4.09 3.41
N TRP A 43 -1.98 3.91 3.48
CA TRP A 43 -1.12 3.71 2.31
C TRP A 43 -0.81 2.23 2.15
N ALA A 44 -0.71 1.76 0.91
CA ALA A 44 -0.38 0.38 0.58
C ALA A 44 0.87 0.30 -0.30
N ARG A 45 1.82 -0.57 0.07
CA ARG A 45 3.06 -0.80 -0.69
C ARG A 45 3.43 -2.28 -0.77
N ALA A 46 3.60 -2.78 -1.99
CA ALA A 46 4.21 -4.07 -2.26
C ALA A 46 5.73 -3.96 -2.44
N THR A 47 6.41 -5.07 -2.25
CA THR A 47 7.84 -5.28 -2.55
C THR A 47 7.96 -6.60 -3.29
N ASP A 48 8.64 -6.62 -4.44
CA ASP A 48 8.91 -7.86 -5.19
C ASP A 48 10.09 -8.66 -4.58
N ASP A 49 10.36 -9.82 -5.16
CA ASP A 49 11.41 -10.76 -4.75
C ASP A 49 12.84 -10.23 -4.92
N VAL A 50 13.02 -9.19 -5.74
CA VAL A 50 14.30 -8.50 -5.92
C VAL A 50 14.32 -7.11 -5.26
N GLY A 51 13.36 -6.83 -4.38
CA GLY A 51 13.34 -5.63 -3.54
C GLY A 51 12.77 -4.37 -4.19
N ARG A 52 12.17 -4.44 -5.39
CA ARG A 52 11.54 -3.27 -6.02
C ARG A 52 10.26 -2.91 -5.30
N MET A 53 10.04 -1.61 -5.15
CA MET A 53 8.87 -1.04 -4.49
C MET A 53 8.21 0.00 -5.38
N GLN A 54 6.93 0.24 -5.11
CA GLN A 54 6.15 1.30 -5.73
C GLN A 54 6.72 2.69 -5.37
N PRO A 55 6.67 3.68 -6.29
CA PRO A 55 7.13 5.03 -6.00
C PRO A 55 6.13 5.82 -5.14
N PHE A 56 6.63 6.84 -4.43
CA PHE A 56 5.79 7.76 -3.65
C PHE A 56 4.89 8.63 -4.53
N ALA A 57 5.41 9.11 -5.66
CA ALA A 57 4.70 10.00 -6.57
C ALA A 57 4.41 9.32 -7.91
N ILE A 58 3.40 9.82 -8.61
CA ILE A 58 3.04 9.36 -9.95
C ILE A 58 4.13 9.80 -10.93
N ALA A 59 4.67 8.86 -11.70
CA ALA A 59 5.48 9.15 -12.88
C ALA A 59 4.55 9.56 -14.03
N TRP A 60 4.13 10.82 -14.04
CA TRP A 60 3.14 11.32 -14.99
C TRP A 60 3.61 11.14 -16.45
N ASN A 61 2.68 10.75 -17.31
CA ASN A 61 2.91 10.71 -18.75
C ASN A 61 1.61 11.04 -19.49
N PRO A 62 1.67 11.57 -20.73
CA PRO A 62 0.49 12.06 -21.45
C PRO A 62 -0.60 11.01 -21.71
N LYS A 63 -0.26 9.72 -21.69
CA LYS A 63 -1.19 8.62 -21.98
C LYS A 63 -1.72 7.91 -20.74
N GLY A 64 -1.25 8.30 -19.55
CA GLY A 64 -1.69 7.70 -18.27
C GLY A 64 -1.22 6.26 -18.04
N TYR A 65 -0.14 5.81 -18.69
CA TYR A 65 0.34 4.44 -18.54
C TYR A 65 1.18 4.22 -17.29
N MET A 66 1.24 2.95 -16.85
CA MET A 66 2.18 2.46 -15.83
C MET A 66 2.14 3.19 -14.48
N ASN A 67 0.99 3.78 -14.10
CA ASN A 67 0.87 4.29 -12.74
C ASN A 67 0.86 3.12 -11.74
N ASN A 68 1.96 2.99 -11.01
CA ASN A 68 2.11 2.05 -9.91
C ASN A 68 2.45 2.76 -8.60
N SER A 69 2.24 4.08 -8.49
CA SER A 69 2.48 4.81 -7.24
C SER A 69 1.71 4.18 -6.06
N MET A 70 2.25 4.33 -4.85
CA MET A 70 1.61 3.80 -3.65
C MET A 70 0.17 4.31 -3.56
N HIS A 71 -0.79 3.39 -3.52
CA HIS A 71 -2.20 3.75 -3.40
C HIS A 71 -2.50 4.20 -1.96
N ARG A 72 -3.38 5.20 -1.84
CA ARG A 72 -3.70 5.87 -0.57
C ARG A 72 -5.20 6.01 -0.46
N ILE A 73 -5.74 5.66 0.69
CA ILE A 73 -7.17 5.82 0.99
C ILE A 73 -7.28 6.75 2.19
N ALA A 74 -7.89 7.90 1.98
CA ALA A 74 -8.22 8.83 3.06
C ALA A 74 -9.39 8.29 3.89
N VAL A 75 -9.25 8.33 5.22
CA VAL A 75 -10.26 7.87 6.17
C VAL A 75 -10.37 8.86 7.34
N PHE A 76 -11.54 8.91 7.96
CA PHE A 76 -11.74 9.62 9.22
C PHE A 76 -12.15 8.61 10.30
N VAL A 77 -11.37 8.54 11.37
CA VAL A 77 -11.58 7.65 12.51
C VAL A 77 -12.39 8.41 13.56
N ALA A 78 -13.51 7.84 13.98
CA ALA A 78 -14.41 8.41 14.99
C ALA A 78 -14.08 7.90 16.40
#